data_AF-A0A1D2QNA4-F1
#
_entry.id   AF-A0A1D2QNA4-F1
#
_cell.length_a   1.000
_cell.length_b   1.000
_cell.length_c   1.000
_cell.angle_alpha   90.00
_cell.angle_beta   90.00
_cell.angle_gamma   90.00
#
_symmetry.space_group_name_H-M   'P 1'
#
loop_
_entity.id
_entity.type
_entity.pdbx_description
1 polymer ?
#
loop_
_entity_poly.entity_id
_entity_poly.type
_entity_poly.pdbx_seq_one_letter_code
_entity_poly.pdbx_strand_id
1 'polypeptide(L)'
;MQQASGLEKAIGGFANAIAAIGVLFLIPLITRHLRESVFDYIDRYMDVVWAYYGSWAFVILAAIAVFCGAAAFLQIFVQWIFRRSLSRDLNRDGGSW
;
A
#
# COMPACT_ATOMS: atom_id res chain seq x y z
N MET A 1 10.34 12.51 27.40
CA MET A 1 9.45 11.74 26.51
C MET A 1 9.84 12.04 25.06
N GLN A 2 10.78 11.29 24.47
CA GLN A 2 11.32 11.62 23.13
C GLN A 2 11.78 10.36 22.34
N GLN A 3 11.18 9.21 22.62
CA GLN A 3 11.55 7.93 21.97
C GLN A 3 10.55 7.48 20.89
N ALA A 4 9.37 8.11 20.81
CA ALA A 4 8.35 7.79 19.80
C ALA A 4 8.79 8.12 18.36
N SER A 5 9.58 9.18 18.14
CA SER A 5 9.84 9.67 16.77
C SER A 5 10.76 8.78 15.94
N GLY A 6 11.64 7.99 16.57
CA GLY A 6 12.52 7.04 15.88
C GLY A 6 11.80 5.76 15.48
N LEU A 7 10.99 5.22 16.40
CA LEU A 7 10.23 4.00 16.17
C LEU A 7 9.13 4.21 15.11
N GLU A 8 8.40 5.32 15.18
CA GLU A 8 7.36 5.66 14.19
C GLU A 8 7.95 5.83 12.79
N LYS A 9 9.13 6.46 12.66
CA LYS A 9 9.83 6.58 11.37
C LYS A 9 10.27 5.21 10.83
N ALA A 10 10.78 4.33 11.69
CA ALA A 10 11.18 2.98 11.29
C ALA A 10 9.97 2.15 10.82
N ILE A 11 8.84 2.23 11.54
CA ILE A 11 7.58 1.57 11.17
C ILE A 11 7.05 2.11 9.84
N GLY A 12 7.05 3.44 9.66
CA GLY A 12 6.64 4.07 8.41
C GLY A 12 7.51 3.64 7.23
N GLY A 13 8.84 3.60 7.43
CA GLY A 13 9.79 3.13 6.41
C GLY A 13 9.60 1.66 6.06
N PHE A 14 9.42 0.80 7.05
CA PHE A 14 9.15 -0.62 6.86
C PHE A 14 7.82 -0.86 6.13
N ALA A 15 6.77 -0.12 6.50
CA ALA A 15 5.47 -0.23 5.88
C ALA A 15 5.51 0.16 4.39
N ASN A 16 6.21 1.25 4.07
CA ASN A 16 6.44 1.67 2.69
C ASN A 16 7.27 0.65 1.91
N ALA A 17 8.29 0.03 2.52
CA ALA A 17 9.09 -0.99 1.85
C ALA A 17 8.26 -2.23 1.48
N ILE A 18 7.41 -2.71 2.40
CA ILE A 18 6.50 -3.83 2.11
C ILE A 18 5.50 -3.45 1.03
N ALA A 19 4.89 -2.27 1.13
CA ALA A 19 3.95 -1.78 0.12
C ALA A 19 4.61 -1.70 -1.26
N ALA A 20 5.86 -1.22 -1.33
CA ALA A 20 6.62 -1.14 -2.58
C ALA A 20 6.87 -2.54 -3.17
N ILE A 21 7.31 -3.50 -2.36
CA ILE A 21 7.52 -4.89 -2.80
C ILE A 21 6.20 -5.48 -3.32
N GLY A 22 5.11 -5.33 -2.57
CA GLY A 22 3.79 -5.83 -2.98
C GLY A 22 3.33 -5.23 -4.31
N VAL A 23 3.56 -3.94 -4.52
CA VAL A 23 3.24 -3.25 -5.78
C VAL A 23 4.09 -3.75 -6.95
N LEU A 24 5.38 -4.04 -6.74
CA LEU A 24 6.23 -4.61 -7.79
C LEU A 24 5.69 -5.96 -8.30
N PHE A 25 5.14 -6.80 -7.42
CA PHE A 25 4.48 -8.04 -7.83
C PHE A 25 3.10 -7.83 -8.45
N LEU A 26 2.43 -6.73 -8.13
CA LEU A 26 1.10 -6.41 -8.65
C LEU A 26 1.13 -5.82 -10.06
N ILE A 27 2.19 -5.06 -10.42
CA ILE A 27 2.36 -4.48 -11.76
C ILE A 27 2.18 -5.52 -12.88
N PRO A 28 2.86 -6.69 -12.88
CA PRO A 28 2.67 -7.68 -13.94
C PRO A 28 1.26 -8.28 -13.94
N LEU A 29 0.60 -8.42 -12.79
CA LEU A 29 -0.80 -8.85 -12.68
C LEU A 29 -1.76 -7.83 -13.33
N ILE A 30 -1.63 -6.55 -13.01
CA ILE A 30 -2.44 -5.47 -13.61
C ILE A 30 -2.18 -5.40 -15.11
N THR A 31 -0.92 -5.49 -15.52
CA THR A 31 -0.53 -5.48 -16.93
C THR A 31 -1.16 -6.66 -17.68
N ARG A 32 -1.17 -7.86 -17.10
CA ARG A 32 -1.70 -9.05 -17.77
C ARG A 32 -3.23 -9.11 -17.82
N HIS A 33 -3.93 -8.63 -16.79
CA HIS A 33 -5.38 -8.85 -16.68
C HIS A 33 -6.23 -7.61 -16.94
N LEU A 34 -5.68 -6.41 -16.73
CA LEU A 34 -6.45 -5.17 -16.79
C LEU A 34 -6.00 -4.25 -17.92
N ARG A 35 -4.71 -4.24 -18.26
CA ARG A 35 -4.18 -3.33 -19.28
C ARG A 35 -4.78 -3.61 -20.67
N GLU A 36 -4.93 -4.86 -21.08
CA GLU A 36 -5.51 -5.21 -22.38
C GLU A 36 -6.96 -4.72 -22.49
N SER A 37 -7.79 -4.98 -21.47
CA SER A 37 -9.17 -4.49 -21.41
C SER A 37 -9.27 -2.96 -21.48
N VAL A 38 -8.33 -2.25 -20.85
CA VAL A 38 -8.27 -0.78 -20.90
C VAL A 38 -7.77 -0.29 -22.25
N PHE A 39 -6.79 -0.97 -22.84
CA PHE A 39 -6.30 -0.68 -24.19
C PHE A 39 -7.44 -0.79 -25.21
N ASP A 40 -8.15 -1.92 -25.23
CA ASP A 40 -9.28 -2.15 -26.12
C ASP A 40 -10.41 -1.15 -25.94
N TYR A 41 -10.62 -0.67 -24.70
CA TYR A 41 -11.60 0.37 -24.43
C TYR A 41 -11.19 1.71 -25.02
N ILE A 42 -9.92 2.11 -24.87
CA ILE A 42 -9.42 3.41 -25.36
C ILE A 42 -9.30 3.40 -26.89
N ASP A 43 -8.83 2.30 -27.48
CA ASP A 43 -8.65 2.13 -28.92
C ASP A 43 -9.95 2.31 -29.72
N ARG A 44 -11.10 2.01 -29.12
CA ARG A 44 -12.42 2.26 -29.73
C ARG A 44 -12.73 3.75 -29.97
N TYR A 45 -12.07 4.65 -29.24
CA TYR A 45 -12.38 6.09 -29.26
C TYR A 45 -11.17 6.97 -29.62
N MET A 46 -9.96 6.42 -29.64
CA MET A 46 -8.72 7.16 -29.87
C MET A 46 -7.74 6.35 -30.72
N ASP A 47 -6.73 7.03 -31.24
CA ASP A 47 -5.65 6.44 -32.03
C ASP A 47 -4.83 5.39 -31.24
N VAL A 48 -4.31 4.38 -31.92
CA VAL A 48 -3.59 3.22 -31.32
C VAL A 48 -2.43 3.66 -30.41
N VAL A 49 -1.71 4.71 -30.82
CA VAL A 49 -0.58 5.26 -30.05
C VAL A 49 -1.07 5.81 -28.72
N TRP A 50 -2.19 6.55 -28.72
CA TRP A 50 -2.79 7.09 -27.50
C TRP A 50 -3.37 5.99 -26.62
N ALA A 51 -3.98 4.95 -27.20
CA ALA A 51 -4.44 3.79 -26.46
C ALA A 51 -3.28 3.04 -25.77
N TYR A 52 -2.14 2.90 -26.45
CA TYR A 52 -0.96 2.27 -25.89
C TYR A 52 -0.44 3.02 -24.66
N TYR A 53 -0.19 4.33 -24.77
CA TYR A 53 0.30 5.13 -23.66
C TYR A 53 -0.76 5.29 -22.55
N GLY A 54 -2.03 5.44 -22.90
CA GLY A 54 -3.14 5.53 -21.95
C GLY A 54 -3.31 4.26 -21.11
N SER A 55 -3.20 3.08 -21.73
CA SER A 55 -3.25 1.80 -21.02
C SER A 55 -2.09 1.65 -20.02
N TRP A 56 -0.88 2.10 -20.36
CA TRP A 56 0.27 2.10 -19.45
C TRP A 56 0.14 3.13 -18.33
N ALA A 57 -0.39 4.33 -18.63
CA ALA A 57 -0.68 5.34 -17.61
C ALA A 57 -1.66 4.80 -16.57
N PHE A 58 -2.68 4.04 -17.00
CA PHE A 58 -3.60 3.35 -16.09
C PHE A 58 -2.88 2.35 -15.19
N VAL A 59 -1.97 1.53 -15.72
CA VAL A 59 -1.19 0.58 -14.90
C VAL A 59 -0.38 1.31 -13.82
N ILE A 60 0.27 2.42 -14.17
CA ILE A 60 1.05 3.22 -13.22
C ILE A 60 0.15 3.83 -12.15
N LEU A 61 -1.00 4.40 -12.53
CA LEU A 61 -1.95 4.98 -11.58
C LEU A 61 -2.53 3.93 -10.63
N ALA A 62 -2.88 2.75 -11.14
CA ALA A 62 -3.35 1.64 -10.32
C ALA A 62 -2.27 1.16 -9.33
N ALA A 63 -1.02 1.06 -9.77
CA ALA A 63 0.11 0.71 -8.91
C ALA A 63 0.33 1.74 -7.78
N ILE A 64 0.25 3.04 -8.09
CA ILE A 64 0.36 4.11 -7.08
C ILE A 64 -0.81 4.07 -6.10
N ALA A 65 -2.04 3.87 -6.59
CA ALA A 65 -3.21 3.78 -5.72
C ALA A 65 -3.09 2.62 -4.73
N VAL A 66 -2.62 1.46 -5.19
CA VAL A 66 -2.40 0.30 -4.32
C VAL A 66 -1.24 0.53 -3.36
N PHE A 67 -0.15 1.17 -3.80
CA PHE A 67 0.95 1.56 -2.92
C PHE A 67 0.47 2.41 -1.74
N CYS A 68 -0.25 3.50 -2.04
CA CYS A 68 -0.76 4.42 -1.03
C CYS A 68 -1.76 3.72 -0.08
N GLY A 69 -2.68 2.91 -0.63
CA GLY A 69 -3.64 2.15 0.16
C GLY A 69 -2.98 1.12 1.07
N ALA A 70 -2.03 0.34 0.54
CA ALA A 70 -1.30 -0.67 1.30
C ALA A 70 -0.43 -0.05 2.41
N ALA A 71 0.27 1.05 2.10
CA ALA A 71 1.08 1.77 3.08
C ALA A 71 0.23 2.32 4.23
N ALA A 72 -0.89 2.98 3.92
CA ALA A 72 -1.80 3.51 4.94
C ALA A 72 -2.42 2.39 5.80
N PHE A 73 -2.88 1.31 5.17
CA PHE A 73 -3.43 0.16 5.88
C PHE A 73 -2.40 -0.46 6.83
N LEU A 74 -1.16 -0.65 6.38
CA LEU A 74 -0.12 -1.28 7.18
C LEU A 74 0.29 -0.39 8.36
N GLN A 75 0.33 0.93 8.18
CA GLN A 75 0.55 1.88 9.28
C GLN A 75 -0.56 1.79 10.35
N ILE A 76 -1.83 1.79 9.92
CA ILE A 76 -2.98 1.64 10.83
C ILE A 76 -2.92 0.29 11.56
N PHE A 77 -2.59 -0.78 10.85
CA PHE A 77 -2.47 -2.13 11.41
C PHE A 77 -1.38 -2.21 12.47
N VAL A 78 -0.21 -1.62 12.22
CA VAL A 78 0.88 -1.61 13.20
C VAL A 78 0.49 -0.79 14.44
N GLN A 79 -0.11 0.39 14.26
CA GLN A 79 -0.61 1.18 15.39
C GLN A 79 -1.65 0.40 16.22
N TRP A 80 -2.52 -0.36 15.57
CA TRP A 80 -3.50 -1.20 16.23
C TRP A 80 -2.85 -2.32 17.07
N ILE A 81 -1.82 -2.98 16.54
CA ILE A 81 -1.06 -4.01 17.28
C ILE A 81 -0.41 -3.41 18.52
N PHE A 82 0.30 -2.28 18.39
CA PHE A 82 0.98 -1.65 19.51
C PHE A 82 0.01 -1.23 20.62
N ARG A 83 -1.15 -0.66 20.25
CA ARG A 83 -2.20 -0.31 21.22
C ARG A 83 -2.72 -1.54 21.96
N ARG A 84 -2.95 -2.66 21.28
CA ARG A 84 -3.38 -3.91 21.93
C ARG A 84 -2.31 -4.52 22.83
N SER A 85 -1.03 -4.43 22.47
CA SER A 85 0.06 -4.93 23.31
C SER A 85 0.13 -4.17 24.63
N LEU A 86 0.12 -2.83 24.58
CA LEU A 86 0.18 -1.97 25.76
C LEU A 86 -1.02 -2.20 26.71
N SER A 87 -2.22 -2.39 26.17
CA SER A 87 -3.40 -2.71 27.00
C SER A 87 -3.28 -4.06 27.72
N ARG A 88 -2.54 -5.03 27.17
CA ARG A 88 -2.31 -6.32 27.83
C ARG A 88 -1.30 -6.23 28.96
N ASP A 89 -0.24 -5.44 28.79
CA ASP A 89 0.78 -5.25 29.83
C ASP A 89 0.22 -4.48 31.04
N LEU A 90 -0.56 -3.41 30.81
CA LEU A 90 -1.24 -2.67 31.88
C LEU A 90 -2.20 -3.55 32.71
N ASN A 91 -2.92 -4.45 32.05
CA ASN A 91 -3.86 -5.35 32.73
C ASN A 91 -3.16 -6.50 33.48
N ARG A 92 -1.89 -6.76 33.15
CA ARG A 92 -1.04 -7.74 33.82
C ARG A 92 -0.38 -7.15 35.08
N ASP A 93 -0.02 -5.87 35.04
CA ASP A 93 0.61 -5.17 36.18
C ASP A 93 -0.42 -4.58 37.17
N GLY A 94 -1.66 -4.31 36.73
CA GLY A 94 -2.76 -3.87 37.60
C GLY A 94 -3.41 -4.97 38.46
N GLY A 95 -2.91 -6.21 38.37
CA GLY A 95 -3.42 -7.38 39.12
C GLY A 95 -2.61 -7.76 40.37
N SER A 96 -1.54 -7.03 40.68
CA SER A 96 -0.88 -7.10 41.98
C SER A 96 -1.19 -5.83 42.75
N TRP A 97 -2.12 -5.90 43.70
CA TRP A 97 -2.22 -5.20 45.01
C TRP A 97 -3.64 -5.38 45.53
#